data_AF-A0AAE3YSI8-F1
#
_entry.id   AF-A0AAE3YSI8-F1
#
_cell.length_a   1.000
_cell.length_b   1.000
_cell.length_c   1.000
_cell.angle_alpha   90.00
_cell.angle_beta   90.00
_cell.angle_gamma   90.00
#
_symmetry.space_group_name_H-M   'P 1'
#
loop_
_entity.id
_entity.type
_entity.pdbx_description
1 polymer ?
#
loop_
_entity_poly.entity_id
_entity_poly.type
_entity_poly.pdbx_seq_one_letter_code
_entity_poly.pdbx_strand_id
1 'polypeptide(L)'
;MLDDEQKIIAECVAARREGRPIRDAAARMIASQYHTGQSSPGYAFASTGAITGVGADLHEDLFRGVVIEGYWHSLIPACFADYIDNRRAVGHTGPQPGWSNLWL
;
A
#
# COMPACT_ATOMS: atom_id res chain seq x y z
N MET A 1 -5.82 -19.97 -9.40
CA MET A 1 -4.77 -19.11 -8.83
C MET A 1 -5.28 -17.69 -8.99
N LEU A 2 -5.42 -16.93 -7.91
CA LEU A 2 -5.79 -15.51 -8.02
C LEU A 2 -4.58 -14.74 -8.54
N ASP A 3 -4.82 -13.75 -9.40
CA ASP A 3 -3.78 -12.77 -9.72
C ASP A 3 -3.48 -11.87 -8.51
N ASP A 4 -2.38 -11.12 -8.58
CA ASP A 4 -1.92 -10.30 -7.46
C ASP A 4 -2.92 -9.21 -7.08
N GLU A 5 -3.65 -8.65 -8.06
CA GLU A 5 -4.68 -7.64 -7.81
C GLU A 5 -5.87 -8.26 -7.05
N GLN A 6 -6.34 -9.43 -7.45
CA GLN A 6 -7.40 -10.17 -6.77
C GLN A 6 -7.02 -10.51 -5.32
N LYS A 7 -5.76 -10.87 -5.05
CA LYS A 7 -5.27 -11.10 -3.68
C LYS A 7 -5.31 -9.82 -2.85
N ILE A 8 -4.86 -8.70 -3.42
CA ILE A 8 -4.92 -7.38 -2.77
C ILE A 8 -6.37 -7.00 -2.45
N ILE A 9 -7.29 -7.16 -3.42
CA ILE A 9 -8.71 -6.87 -3.24
C ILE A 9 -9.30 -7.74 -2.12
N ALA A 10 -9.01 -9.04 -2.11
CA ALA A 10 -9.48 -9.96 -1.08
C ALA A 10 -9.00 -9.54 0.33
N GLU A 11 -7.73 -9.14 0.47
CA GLU A 11 -7.19 -8.61 1.73
C GLU A 11 -7.88 -7.30 2.13
N CYS A 12 -8.10 -6.37 1.19
CA CYS A 12 -8.81 -5.12 1.46
C CYS A 12 -10.23 -5.36 1.98
N VAL A 13 -10.95 -6.31 1.37
CA VAL A 13 -12.29 -6.71 1.81
C VAL A 13 -12.25 -7.33 3.21
N ALA A 14 -11.31 -8.23 3.48
CA ALA A 14 -11.15 -8.85 4.80
C ALA A 14 -10.83 -7.82 5.88
N ALA A 15 -9.84 -6.95 5.62
CA ALA A 15 -9.40 -5.89 6.52
C ALA A 15 -10.55 -4.94 6.89
N ARG A 16 -11.36 -4.52 5.92
CA ARG A 16 -12.55 -3.68 6.17
C ARG A 16 -13.62 -4.39 6.98
N ARG A 17 -13.90 -5.66 6.69
CA ARG A 17 -14.88 -6.46 7.45
C ARG A 17 -14.46 -6.64 8.90
N GLU A 18 -13.15 -6.76 9.14
CA GLU A 18 -12.55 -6.98 10.45
C GLU A 18 -12.21 -5.67 11.19
N GLY A 19 -12.40 -4.50 10.58
CA GLY A 19 -12.11 -3.20 11.20
C GLY A 19 -10.62 -2.97 11.48
N ARG A 20 -9.74 -3.52 10.64
CA ARG A 20 -8.28 -3.38 10.77
C ARG A 20 -7.65 -2.84 9.48
N PRO A 21 -6.42 -2.30 9.54
CA PRO A 21 -5.64 -2.03 8.34
C PRO A 21 -5.32 -3.32 7.56
N ILE A 22 -4.99 -3.16 6.27
CA ILE A 22 -4.41 -4.24 5.47
C ILE A 22 -3.06 -4.67 6.03
N ARG A 23 -2.65 -5.92 5.76
CA ARG A 23 -1.34 -6.43 6.16
C ARG A 23 -0.20 -5.78 5.37
N ASP A 24 0.98 -5.71 5.99
CA ASP A 24 2.24 -5.23 5.40
C ASP A 24 2.53 -5.84 4.01
N ALA A 25 2.27 -7.15 3.84
CA ALA A 25 2.43 -7.83 2.55
C ALA A 25 1.56 -7.25 1.44
N ALA A 26 0.30 -6.90 1.74
CA ALA A 26 -0.60 -6.29 0.79
C ALA A 26 -0.18 -4.86 0.47
N ALA A 27 0.17 -4.08 1.50
CA ALA A 27 0.66 -2.71 1.32
C ALA A 27 1.91 -2.68 0.44
N ARG A 28 2.85 -3.62 0.65
CA ARG A 28 4.02 -3.78 -0.19
C ARG A 28 3.66 -4.11 -1.64
N MET A 29 2.78 -5.10 -1.86
CA MET A 29 2.36 -5.50 -3.20
C MET A 29 1.71 -4.35 -3.97
N ILE A 30 0.86 -3.55 -3.30
CA ILE A 30 0.30 -2.33 -3.87
C ILE A 30 1.42 -1.40 -4.34
N ALA A 31 2.36 -1.05 -3.46
CA ALA A 31 3.45 -0.15 -3.85
C ALA A 31 4.34 -0.71 -4.96
N SER A 32 4.55 -2.03 -5.01
CA SER A 32 5.26 -2.70 -6.10
C SER A 32 4.54 -2.61 -7.45
N GLN A 33 3.21 -2.55 -7.47
CA GLN A 33 2.43 -2.41 -8.70
C GLN A 33 2.38 -0.96 -9.21
N TYR A 34 2.36 0.02 -8.30
CA TYR A 34 2.02 1.40 -8.63
C TYR A 34 3.19 2.40 -8.58
N HIS A 35 4.39 2.01 -8.12
CA HIS A 35 5.49 2.96 -8.05
C HIS A 35 5.92 3.49 -9.44
N THR A 36 6.30 4.75 -9.52
CA THR A 36 6.58 5.44 -10.79
C THR A 36 8.04 5.40 -11.23
N GLY A 37 8.92 4.72 -10.46
CA GLY A 37 10.34 4.53 -10.79
C GLY A 37 11.22 4.36 -9.57
N GLN A 38 12.51 4.02 -9.77
CA GLN A 38 13.43 3.68 -8.68
C GLN A 38 13.76 4.84 -7.72
N SER A 39 13.50 6.09 -8.13
CA SER A 39 13.69 7.28 -7.29
C SER A 39 12.40 7.75 -6.59
N SER A 40 11.29 7.03 -6.74
CA SER A 40 10.00 7.41 -6.18
C SER A 40 9.87 7.01 -4.69
N PRO A 41 9.08 7.76 -3.89
CA PRO A 41 8.66 7.32 -2.55
C PRO A 41 8.02 5.92 -2.57
N GLY A 42 7.21 5.63 -3.60
CA GLY A 42 6.59 4.32 -3.81
C GLY A 42 7.62 3.19 -3.90
N TYR A 43 8.71 3.39 -4.61
CA TYR A 43 9.78 2.40 -4.71
C TYR A 43 10.54 2.22 -3.39
N ALA A 44 10.82 3.31 -2.67
CA ALA A 44 11.45 3.24 -1.36
C ALA A 44 10.59 2.43 -0.38
N PHE A 45 9.28 2.69 -0.37
CA PHE A 45 8.32 1.94 0.43
C PHE A 45 8.22 0.48 -0.02
N ALA A 46 8.07 0.18 -1.32
CA ALA A 46 8.01 -1.20 -1.82
C ALA A 46 9.27 -2.02 -1.47
N SER A 47 10.43 -1.37 -1.45
CA SER A 47 11.72 -2.01 -1.20
C SER A 47 12.03 -2.19 0.29
N THR A 48 11.64 -1.23 1.14
CA THR A 48 12.12 -1.15 2.52
C THR A 48 11.03 -1.01 3.58
N GLY A 49 9.80 -0.67 3.19
CA GLY A 49 8.70 -0.35 4.10
C GLY A 49 8.81 1.04 4.73
N ALA A 50 9.81 1.83 4.34
CA ALA A 50 9.95 3.20 4.81
C ALA A 50 8.89 4.10 4.18
N ILE A 51 8.17 4.83 5.03
CA ILE A 51 7.25 5.89 4.62
C ILE A 51 8.04 7.18 4.58
N THR A 52 8.61 7.48 3.41
CA THR A 52 9.36 8.70 3.15
C THR A 52 8.45 9.77 2.54
N GLY A 53 8.78 11.05 2.75
CA GLY A 53 7.92 12.17 2.36
C GLY A 53 6.87 12.53 3.42
N VAL A 54 6.34 13.75 3.36
CA VAL A 54 5.40 14.27 4.36
C VAL A 54 3.98 13.89 3.93
N GLY A 55 3.26 13.10 4.73
CA GLY A 55 1.78 13.04 4.75
C GLY A 55 1.07 12.55 3.47
N ALA A 56 1.16 13.28 2.37
CA ALA A 56 0.46 13.03 1.13
C ALA A 56 1.34 12.40 0.03
N ASP A 57 2.66 12.58 0.09
CA ASP A 57 3.55 12.27 -1.04
C ASP A 57 3.49 10.82 -1.50
N LEU A 58 3.43 9.85 -0.58
CA LEU A 58 3.45 8.42 -0.95
C LEU A 58 2.13 7.94 -1.57
N HIS A 59 0.99 8.39 -1.04
CA HIS A 59 -0.31 8.01 -1.60
C HIS A 59 -0.50 8.65 -2.97
N GLU A 60 -0.19 9.94 -3.07
CA GLU A 60 -0.25 10.67 -4.33
C GLU A 60 0.75 10.10 -5.36
N ASP A 61 1.98 9.77 -4.97
CA ASP A 61 2.98 9.18 -5.86
C ASP A 61 2.49 7.86 -6.49
N LEU A 62 1.83 7.01 -5.71
CA LEU A 62 1.32 5.72 -6.21
C LEU A 62 0.07 5.86 -7.07
N PHE A 63 -0.85 6.76 -6.72
CA PHE A 63 -2.17 6.80 -7.34
C PHE A 63 -2.42 8.00 -8.25
N ARG A 64 -1.43 8.89 -8.46
CA ARG A 64 -1.55 10.01 -9.39
C ARG A 64 -1.81 9.51 -10.80
N GLY A 65 -2.91 9.97 -11.39
CA GLY A 65 -3.28 9.63 -12.76
C GLY A 65 -3.85 8.20 -12.94
N VAL A 66 -4.02 7.45 -11.85
CA VAL A 66 -4.75 6.18 -11.88
C VAL A 66 -6.23 6.50 -12.09
N VAL A 67 -6.80 6.00 -13.18
CA VAL A 67 -8.23 6.16 -13.47
C VAL A 67 -9.01 5.23 -12.54
N ILE A 68 -9.62 5.81 -11.50
CA ILE A 68 -10.44 5.07 -10.54
C ILE A 68 -11.85 4.95 -11.12
N GLU A 69 -12.09 3.94 -11.95
CA GLU A 69 -13.43 3.60 -12.45
C GLU A 69 -13.94 2.31 -11.80
N GLY A 70 -15.01 2.41 -11.02
CA GLY A 70 -15.65 1.27 -10.36
C GLY A 70 -15.21 1.05 -8.90
N TYR A 71 -16.05 0.32 -8.16
CA TYR A 71 -15.92 0.14 -6.71
C TYR A 71 -14.56 -0.45 -6.29
N TRP A 72 -14.06 -1.44 -7.03
CA TRP A 72 -12.82 -2.14 -6.70
C TRP A 72 -11.57 -1.28 -6.87
N HIS A 73 -11.53 -0.41 -7.88
CA HIS A 73 -10.41 0.51 -8.07
C HIS A 73 -10.36 1.61 -7.00
N SER A 74 -11.49 1.95 -6.37
CA SER A 74 -11.51 2.89 -5.23
C SER A 74 -11.11 2.24 -3.91
N LEU A 75 -11.22 0.91 -3.82
CA LEU A 75 -10.94 0.16 -2.60
C LEU A 75 -9.44 0.12 -2.27
N ILE A 76 -8.60 -0.16 -3.27
CA ILE A 76 -7.15 -0.31 -3.08
C ILE A 76 -6.51 0.99 -2.56
N PRO A 77 -6.71 2.17 -3.20
CA PRO A 77 -6.14 3.42 -2.71
C PRO A 77 -6.64 3.79 -1.30
N ALA A 78 -7.92 3.50 -0.99
CA ALA A 78 -8.48 3.80 0.31
C ALA A 78 -7.89 2.90 1.41
N CYS A 79 -7.80 1.59 1.18
CA CYS A 79 -7.19 0.66 2.14
C CYS A 79 -5.69 0.96 2.34
N PHE A 80 -4.98 1.39 1.29
CA PHE A 80 -3.59 1.83 1.42
C PHE A 80 -3.47 3.11 2.24
N ALA A 81 -4.37 4.10 2.04
CA ALA A 81 -4.40 5.30 2.86
C ALA A 81 -4.59 4.97 4.35
N ASP A 82 -5.60 4.15 4.68
CA ASP A 82 -5.88 3.72 6.05
C ASP A 82 -4.66 3.03 6.69
N TYR A 83 -3.94 2.21 5.93
CA TYR A 83 -2.71 1.57 6.38
C TYR A 83 -1.58 2.57 6.69
N ILE A 84 -1.36 3.54 5.80
CA ILE A 84 -0.32 4.55 6.00
C ILE A 84 -0.64 5.43 7.21
N ASP A 85 -1.90 5.84 7.38
CA ASP A 85 -2.33 6.64 8.52
C ASP A 85 -2.16 5.87 9.83
N ASN A 86 -2.50 4.58 9.85
CA ASN A 86 -2.26 3.72 11.01
C ASN A 86 -0.76 3.62 11.34
N ARG A 87 0.10 3.31 10.35
CA ARG A 87 1.56 3.20 10.52
C ARG A 87 2.16 4.49 11.07
N ARG A 88 1.68 5.65 10.62
CA ARG A 88 2.11 6.96 11.14
C ARG A 88 1.64 7.19 12.57
N ALA A 89 0.38 6.89 12.86
CA ALA A 89 -0.19 7.06 14.20
C ALA A 89 0.57 6.24 15.27
N VAL A 90 1.04 5.05 14.90
CA VAL A 90 1.85 4.19 15.80
C VAL A 90 3.36 4.43 15.71
N GLY A 91 3.82 5.41 14.91
CA GLY A 91 5.24 5.76 14.78
C GLY A 91 6.09 4.78 13.97
N HIS A 92 5.49 3.87 13.19
CA HIS A 92 6.17 2.86 12.40
C HIS A 92 6.45 3.35 10.97
N THR A 93 7.16 4.47 10.81
CA THR A 93 7.45 5.07 9.49
C THR A 93 8.81 4.66 8.92
N GLY A 94 9.72 4.12 9.74
CA GLY A 94 11.05 3.69 9.31
C GLY A 94 11.05 2.36 8.53
N PRO A 95 12.20 2.01 7.90
CA PRO A 95 12.41 0.73 7.25
C PRO A 95 12.10 -0.46 8.18
N GLN A 96 11.57 -1.54 7.62
CA GLN A 96 11.21 -2.76 8.36
C GLN A 96 12.06 -3.95 7.91
N PRO A 97 12.69 -4.69 8.83
CA PRO A 97 13.43 -5.91 8.50
C PRO A 97 12.55 -6.93 7.77
N GLY A 98 13.08 -7.55 6.71
CA GLY A 98 12.39 -8.59 5.96
C GLY A 98 11.26 -8.08 5.06
N TRP A 99 11.03 -6.77 4.97
CA TRP A 99 9.96 -6.17 4.18
C TRP A 99 9.92 -6.68 2.75
N SER A 100 11.06 -6.71 2.06
CA SER A 100 11.18 -7.14 0.66
C SER A 100 10.75 -8.58 0.39
N ASN A 101 10.62 -9.41 1.42
CA ASN A 101 10.19 -10.80 1.33
C ASN A 101 8.67 -10.99 1.51
N LEU A 102 7.92 -9.92 1.80
CA LEU A 102 6.49 -10.00 2.10
C LEU A 102 5.65 -10.03 0.83
N TRP A 103 4.82 -11.07 0.68
CA TRP A 103 3.88 -11.27 -0.44
C TRP A 103 2.61 -11.98 0.06
N LEU A 104 1.49 -11.82 -0.65
CA LEU A 104 0.21 -12.51 -0.39
C LEU A 104 0.09 -13.86 -1.11
#